data_AF-A0A075I4S7-F1
#
_entry.id   AF-A0A075I4S7-F1
#
_cell.length_a   1.000
_cell.length_b   1.000
_cell.length_c   1.000
_cell.angle_alpha   90.00
_cell.angle_beta   90.00
_cell.angle_gamma   90.00
#
_symmetry.space_group_name_H-M   'P 1'
#
loop_
_entity.id
_entity.type
_entity.pdbx_description
1 polymer ?
#
loop_
_entity_poly.entity_id
_entity_poly.type
_entity_poly.pdbx_seq_one_letter_code
_entity_poly.pdbx_strand_id
1 'polypeptide(L)'
;METKNGSVVGYPGSKEISTEELLTTECDVLVPGALENQITAAIAEKLKCKIIGEAANGPTLPEADPILHKKGIFVIPDILANSGGVCISYLEWVQNNMGYYWHSMKLQVKWRLKLLKA
;
A
#
# COMPACT_ATOMS: atom_id res chain seq x y z
N MET A 1 -1.76 -14.28 23.09
CA MET A 1 -0.70 -13.55 23.83
C MET A 1 -0.10 -12.53 22.88
N GLU A 2 -0.58 -11.28 22.93
CA GLU A 2 0.09 -10.18 22.24
C GLU A 2 1.38 -9.86 23.02
N THR A 3 2.52 -10.30 22.51
CA THR A 3 3.81 -9.81 22.96
C THR A 3 3.96 -8.38 22.44
N LYS A 4 3.69 -7.38 23.30
CA LYS A 4 3.77 -5.95 22.98
C LYS A 4 5.22 -5.49 22.87
N ASN A 5 5.83 -5.78 21.72
CA ASN A 5 7.26 -5.52 21.49
C ASN A 5 7.49 -4.27 20.59
N GLY A 6 6.41 -3.64 20.10
CA GLY A 6 6.47 -2.56 19.11
C GLY A 6 7.07 -2.97 17.76
N SER A 7 7.34 -4.26 17.57
CA SER A 7 8.01 -4.84 16.41
C SER A 7 7.44 -6.21 16.09
N VAL A 8 7.52 -6.59 14.81
CA VAL A 8 7.15 -7.91 14.31
C VAL A 8 8.26 -8.95 14.49
N VAL A 9 9.47 -8.52 14.86
CA VAL A 9 10.62 -9.41 15.08
C VAL A 9 10.36 -10.37 16.24
N GLY A 10 10.68 -11.65 16.04
CA GLY A 10 10.45 -12.70 17.02
C GLY A 10 8.98 -13.13 17.19
N TYR A 11 8.10 -12.77 16.25
CA TYR A 11 6.69 -13.17 16.32
C TYR A 11 6.53 -14.71 16.26
N PRO A 12 5.87 -15.36 17.24
CA PRO A 12 5.73 -16.81 17.27
C PRO A 12 5.06 -17.37 16.02
N GLY A 13 5.65 -18.43 15.44
CA GLY A 13 5.14 -19.04 14.20
C GLY A 13 5.53 -18.30 12.92
N SER A 14 6.39 -17.27 13.01
CA SER A 14 6.99 -16.62 11.84
C SER A 14 8.44 -17.08 11.62
N LYS A 15 8.93 -16.83 10.41
CA LYS A 15 10.35 -16.98 10.05
C LYS A 15 10.94 -15.59 9.86
N GLU A 16 12.08 -15.33 10.50
CA GLU A 16 12.85 -14.12 10.23
C GLU A 16 13.47 -14.20 8.82
N ILE A 17 13.28 -13.13 8.06
CA ILE A 17 13.80 -12.96 6.71
C ILE A 17 14.32 -11.53 6.55
N SER A 18 15.26 -11.35 5.63
CA SER A 18 15.77 -10.03 5.26
C SER A 18 14.74 -9.20 4.49
N THR A 19 14.95 -7.88 4.40
CA THR A 19 14.09 -6.99 3.60
C THR A 19 14.04 -7.39 2.13
N GLU A 20 15.18 -7.80 1.56
CA GLU A 20 15.22 -8.25 0.17
C GLU A 20 14.43 -9.54 -0.03
N GLU A 21 14.57 -10.52 0.87
CA GLU A 21 13.76 -11.74 0.85
C GLU A 21 12.27 -11.41 1.00
N LEU A 22 11.91 -10.49 1.90
CA LEU A 22 10.52 -10.04 2.08
C LEU A 22 9.93 -9.48 0.78
N LEU A 23 10.65 -8.57 0.11
CA LEU A 23 10.17 -7.96 -1.14
C LEU A 23 10.11 -8.97 -2.30
N THR A 24 11.02 -9.93 -2.34
CA THR A 24 11.14 -10.90 -3.45
C THR A 24 10.46 -12.24 -3.18
N THR A 25 9.78 -12.36 -2.04
CA THR A 25 8.98 -13.54 -1.66
C THR A 25 7.87 -13.75 -2.69
N GLU A 26 7.61 -15.02 -2.99
CA GLU A 26 6.52 -15.39 -3.88
C GLU A 26 5.18 -15.00 -3.25
N CYS A 27 4.43 -14.15 -3.94
CA CYS A 27 3.12 -13.67 -3.54
C CYS A 27 2.33 -13.23 -4.77
N ASP A 28 1.01 -13.11 -4.67
CA ASP A 28 0.21 -12.55 -5.76
C ASP A 28 0.24 -11.01 -5.73
N VAL A 29 0.21 -10.42 -4.54
CA VAL A 29 0.11 -8.98 -4.31
C VAL A 29 1.19 -8.51 -3.34
N LEU A 30 1.99 -7.54 -3.76
CA LEU A 30 2.98 -6.87 -2.93
C LEU A 30 2.50 -5.46 -2.54
N VAL A 31 2.62 -5.09 -1.27
CA VAL A 31 2.17 -3.79 -0.75
C VAL A 31 3.32 -3.09 -0.01
N PRO A 32 4.15 -2.30 -0.71
CA PRO A 32 5.17 -1.49 -0.06
C PRO A 32 4.52 -0.30 0.67
N GLY A 33 4.62 -0.27 2.00
CA GLY A 33 3.92 0.70 2.86
C GLY A 33 4.78 1.30 3.97
N ALA A 34 6.11 1.32 3.82
CA ALA A 34 7.04 1.79 4.84
C ALA A 34 7.81 3.05 4.38
N LEU A 35 8.92 2.85 3.66
CA LEU A 35 9.77 3.92 3.15
C LEU A 35 9.66 4.02 1.63
N GLU A 36 10.08 5.17 1.12
CA GLU A 36 10.30 5.43 -0.31
C GLU A 36 11.48 4.62 -0.87
N ASN A 37 11.57 4.53 -2.20
CA ASN A 37 12.73 4.02 -2.95
C ASN A 37 13.15 2.58 -2.63
N GLN A 38 12.23 1.72 -2.20
CA GLN A 38 12.51 0.32 -1.84
C GLN A 38 12.53 -0.61 -3.07
N ILE A 39 11.73 -0.32 -4.09
CA ILE A 39 11.70 -1.08 -5.34
C ILE A 39 12.68 -0.42 -6.32
N THR A 40 13.94 -0.83 -6.20
CA THR A 40 15.00 -0.47 -7.14
C THR A 40 14.97 -1.38 -8.38
N ALA A 41 15.70 -1.02 -9.44
CA ALA A 41 15.83 -1.87 -10.62
C ALA A 41 16.29 -3.31 -10.27
N ALA A 42 17.22 -3.46 -9.33
CA ALA A 42 17.72 -4.76 -8.90
C ALA A 42 16.66 -5.61 -8.18
N ILE A 43 15.77 -4.98 -7.40
CA ILE A 43 14.65 -5.65 -6.74
C ILE A 43 13.56 -6.00 -7.75
N ALA A 44 13.23 -5.07 -8.67
CA ALA A 44 12.22 -5.26 -9.70
C ALA A 44 12.47 -6.51 -10.55
N GLU A 45 13.72 -6.78 -10.91
CA GLU A 45 14.12 -8.00 -11.63
C GLU A 45 13.81 -9.28 -10.85
N LYS A 46 13.88 -9.24 -9.51
CA LYS A 46 13.67 -10.39 -8.62
C LYS A 46 12.22 -10.55 -8.15
N LEU A 47 11.36 -9.56 -8.35
CA LEU A 47 9.95 -9.63 -7.94
C LEU A 47 9.21 -10.77 -8.64
N LYS A 48 8.33 -11.45 -7.89
CA LYS A 48 7.53 -12.59 -8.37
C LYS A 48 6.02 -12.32 -8.32
N CYS A 49 5.63 -11.13 -7.88
CA CYS A 49 4.24 -10.75 -7.72
C CYS A 49 3.56 -10.41 -9.05
N LYS A 50 2.22 -10.42 -9.03
CA LYS A 50 1.38 -10.05 -10.17
C LYS A 50 0.89 -8.60 -10.06
N ILE A 51 0.68 -8.13 -8.83
CA ILE A 51 0.18 -6.80 -8.53
C ILE A 51 1.06 -6.13 -7.48
N ILE A 52 1.33 -4.83 -7.65
CA ILE A 52 1.93 -3.97 -6.65
C ILE A 52 0.92 -2.88 -6.28
N GLY A 53 0.64 -2.70 -5.00
CA GLY A 53 -0.17 -1.59 -4.48
C GLY A 53 0.69 -0.65 -3.64
N GLU A 54 1.01 0.52 -4.17
CA GLU A 54 1.94 1.47 -3.54
C GLU A 54 1.29 2.21 -2.36
N ALA A 55 1.41 1.65 -1.15
CA ALA A 55 0.85 2.27 0.04
C ALA A 55 1.73 3.39 0.62
N ALA A 56 3.04 3.32 0.40
CA ALA A 56 3.97 4.42 0.68
C ALA A 56 3.95 5.46 -0.45
N ASN A 57 4.52 6.63 -0.22
CA ASN A 57 4.77 7.61 -1.28
C ASN A 57 6.10 7.27 -1.97
N GLY A 58 6.09 7.15 -3.30
CA GLY A 58 7.27 6.82 -4.10
C GLY A 58 8.04 5.56 -3.65
N PRO A 59 7.41 4.40 -3.41
CA PRO A 59 8.14 3.19 -3.05
C PRO A 59 8.96 2.63 -4.21
N THR A 60 8.59 2.95 -5.46
CA THR A 60 9.24 2.48 -6.68
C THR A 60 10.08 3.58 -7.30
N LEU A 61 11.33 3.23 -7.63
CA LEU A 61 12.21 4.16 -8.34
C LEU A 61 11.86 4.20 -9.84
N PRO A 62 12.03 5.34 -10.53
CA PRO A 62 11.69 5.49 -11.95
C PRO A 62 12.35 4.45 -12.87
N GLU A 63 13.56 3.99 -12.54
CA GLU A 63 14.26 2.94 -13.30
C GLU A 63 13.65 1.53 -13.14
N ALA A 64 12.84 1.30 -12.11
CA ALA A 64 12.17 0.02 -11.89
C ALA A 64 10.89 -0.11 -12.71
N ASP A 65 10.17 0.98 -12.99
CA ASP A 65 8.91 0.98 -13.73
C ASP A 65 8.97 0.24 -15.09
N PRO A 66 9.95 0.48 -15.97
CA PRO A 66 10.05 -0.23 -17.24
C PRO A 66 10.24 -1.74 -17.05
N ILE A 67 10.92 -2.16 -15.99
CA ILE A 67 11.16 -3.57 -15.67
C ILE A 67 9.87 -4.23 -15.21
N LEU A 68 9.13 -3.58 -14.30
CA LEU A 68 7.83 -4.06 -13.81
C LEU A 68 6.83 -4.20 -14.96
N HIS A 69 6.76 -3.18 -15.83
CA HIS A 69 5.91 -3.21 -17.01
C HIS A 69 6.28 -4.35 -17.97
N LYS A 70 7.58 -4.52 -18.27
CA LYS A 70 8.05 -5.61 -19.14
C LYS A 70 7.74 -7.00 -18.57
N LYS A 71 7.74 -7.15 -17.24
CA LYS A 71 7.37 -8.39 -16.54
C LYS A 71 5.86 -8.61 -16.45
N GLY A 72 5.05 -7.65 -16.90
CA GLY A 72 3.59 -7.73 -16.81
C GLY A 72 3.05 -7.58 -15.40
N ILE A 73 3.82 -6.97 -14.49
CA ILE A 73 3.39 -6.69 -13.12
C ILE A 73 2.50 -5.44 -13.16
N PHE A 74 1.27 -5.57 -12.65
CA PHE A 74 0.32 -4.46 -12.60
C PHE A 74 0.58 -3.58 -11.38
N VAL A 75 0.96 -2.32 -11.59
CA VAL A 75 1.25 -1.36 -10.53
C VAL A 75 0.05 -0.43 -10.33
N ILE A 76 -0.49 -0.40 -9.12
CA ILE A 76 -1.45 0.62 -8.66
C ILE A 76 -0.62 1.76 -8.06
N PRO A 77 -0.58 2.94 -8.70
CA PRO A 77 0.33 4.00 -8.31
C PRO A 77 -0.06 4.60 -6.95
N ASP A 78 0.94 5.12 -6.25
CA ASP A 78 0.81 5.68 -4.90
C ASP A 78 -0.34 6.70 -4.76
N ILE A 79 -0.47 7.61 -5.73
CA ILE A 79 -1.50 8.65 -5.79
C ILE A 79 -2.92 8.10 -5.69
N LEU A 80 -3.14 6.85 -6.14
CA LEU A 80 -4.43 6.18 -6.01
C LEU A 80 -4.45 5.22 -4.83
N ALA A 81 -3.43 4.36 -4.71
CA ALA A 81 -3.36 3.28 -3.74
C ALA A 81 -3.41 3.79 -2.28
N ASN A 82 -2.80 4.94 -1.97
CA ASN A 82 -2.75 5.49 -0.62
C ASN A 82 -3.77 6.63 -0.35
N SER A 83 -4.56 7.02 -1.36
CA SER A 83 -5.46 8.19 -1.31
C SER A 83 -6.68 8.07 -0.38
N GLY A 84 -6.89 6.91 0.24
CA GLY A 84 -7.99 6.68 1.17
C GLY A 84 -8.01 7.67 2.34
N GLY A 85 -6.83 8.00 2.88
CA GLY A 85 -6.69 9.00 3.96
C GLY A 85 -7.17 10.38 3.53
N VAL A 86 -6.69 10.87 2.39
CA VAL A 86 -7.08 12.17 1.81
C VAL A 86 -8.58 12.20 1.52
N CYS A 87 -9.14 11.12 0.97
CA CYS A 87 -10.57 11.00 0.72
C CYS A 87 -11.40 11.11 2.00
N ILE A 88 -10.97 10.45 3.08
CA ILE A 88 -11.66 10.50 4.36
C ILE A 88 -11.54 11.89 5.00
N SER A 89 -10.36 12.52 4.96
CA SER A 89 -10.18 13.90 5.46
C SER A 89 -11.07 14.90 4.73
N TYR A 90 -11.25 14.75 3.42
CA TYR A 90 -12.22 15.55 2.67
C TYR A 90 -13.66 15.33 3.17
N LEU A 91 -14.07 14.08 3.41
CA LEU A 91 -15.41 13.78 3.93
C LEU A 91 -15.59 14.25 5.37
N GLU A 92 -14.55 14.25 6.18
CA GLU A 92 -14.53 14.86 7.52
C GLU A 92 -14.79 16.36 7.43
N TRP A 93 -14.07 17.08 6.56
CA TRP A 93 -14.30 18.50 6.32
C TRP A 93 -15.75 18.81 5.91
N VAL A 94 -16.34 17.99 5.04
CA VAL A 94 -17.75 18.12 4.65
C VAL A 94 -18.69 17.93 5.85
N GLN A 95 -18.47 16.91 6.68
CA GLN A 95 -19.31 16.66 7.86
C GLN A 95 -19.23 17.79 8.89
N ASN A 96 -18.02 18.32 9.11
CA ASN A 96 -17.79 19.46 10.01
C ASN A 96 -18.57 20.70 9.53
N ASN A 97 -18.52 21.00 8.23
CA ASN A 97 -19.29 22.11 7.65
C ASN A 97 -20.81 21.92 7.73
N MET A 98 -21.28 20.67 7.74
CA MET A 98 -22.71 20.36 7.87
C MET A 98 -23.20 20.30 9.32
N GLY A 99 -22.29 20.23 10.31
CA GLY A 99 -22.63 19.97 11.71
C GLY A 99 -23.28 18.60 11.94
N TYR A 100 -23.12 17.65 11.02
CA TYR A 100 -23.77 16.34 11.06
C TYR A 100 -22.80 15.23 10.67
N TYR A 101 -22.57 14.32 11.61
CA TYR A 101 -21.64 13.20 11.45
C TYR A 101 -22.37 11.95 10.96
N TRP A 102 -21.77 11.30 9.96
CA TRP A 102 -22.31 10.09 9.36
C TRP A 102 -21.87 8.84 10.12
N HIS A 103 -22.74 7.84 10.16
CA HIS A 103 -22.38 6.51 10.62
C HIS A 103 -21.27 5.90 9.74
N SER A 104 -20.40 5.07 10.32
CA SER A 104 -19.21 4.50 9.67
C SER A 104 -19.52 3.77 8.36
N MET A 105 -20.63 3.03 8.28
CA MET A 105 -21.04 2.37 7.03
C MET A 105 -21.34 3.37 5.90
N LYS A 106 -21.98 4.50 6.21
CA LYS A 106 -22.29 5.55 5.23
C LYS A 106 -21.01 6.26 4.76
N LEU A 107 -20.05 6.46 5.67
CA LEU A 107 -18.73 6.96 5.33
C LEU A 107 -17.98 5.97 4.42
N GLN A 108 -18.05 4.67 4.73
CA GLN A 108 -17.43 3.61 3.94
C GLN A 108 -17.89 3.56 2.49
N VAL A 109 -19.21 3.60 2.30
CA VAL A 109 -19.79 3.64 0.95
C VAL A 109 -19.34 4.90 0.20
N LYS A 110 -19.33 6.06 0.87
CA LYS A 110 -18.96 7.33 0.24
C LYS A 110 -17.49 7.39 -0.20
N TRP A 111 -16.53 6.96 0.63
CA TRP A 111 -15.12 7.00 0.24
C TRP A 111 -14.81 5.95 -0.84
N ARG A 112 -15.39 4.75 -0.74
CA ARG A 112 -15.23 3.71 -1.76
C ARG A 112 -15.71 4.16 -3.14
N LEU A 113 -16.86 4.83 -3.22
CA LEU A 113 -17.39 5.37 -4.47
C LEU A 113 -16.53 6.49 -5.06
N LYS A 114 -15.80 7.23 -4.23
CA LYS A 114 -14.87 8.27 -4.70
C LYS A 114 -13.63 7.64 -5.33
N LEU A 115 -13.03 6.63 -4.70
CA LEU A 115 -11.86 5.93 -5.24
C LEU A 115 -12.15 5.18 -6.54
N LEU A 116 -13.32 4.53 -6.65
CA LEU A 116 -13.71 3.82 -7.88
C LEU A 116 -14.01 4.73 -9.07
N LYS A 117 -14.13 6.04 -8.85
CA LYS A 117 -14.42 7.05 -9.88
C LYS A 117 -13.23 7.98 -10.15
N ALA A 118 -12.09 7.73 -9.50
CA ALA A 118 -10.86 8.51 -9.66
C ALA A 118 -10.11 8.11 -10.93
#